data_AF-A0A3D0HBI4-F1
#
_entry.id   AF-A0A3D0HBI4-F1
#
_cell.length_a   1.000
_cell.length_b   1.000
_cell.length_c   1.000
_cell.angle_alpha   90.00
_cell.angle_beta   90.00
_cell.angle_gamma   90.00
#
_symmetry.space_group_name_H-M   'P 1'
#
loop_
_entity.id
_entity.type
_entity.pdbx_description
1 polymer ?
#
loop_
_entity_poly.entity_id
_entity_poly.type
_entity_poly.pdbx_seq_one_letter_code
_entity_poly.pdbx_strand_id
1 'polypeptide(L)'
;MGIAVCLAAFPAFAFSPDFKAIEDDLVPNRYPDGSIRSRSVAEQAVADVKQARTKLNEISDYSTRRCYSNFFVNSCIDDVRKAKMRQEARLRKVESQAKGFIHEDKHRIELRKQAERDRRAAARHSQEAHPPRAEAPVLKSAPQSLNDQKARERTAQRQARHDEAVARATAEQAAREKKAAEKRARAEQRARRAQQNAAKQNARHAKAVADQQHDRKVREERMKERSRKQAENAKKKSQQAAVKPAIPPKANK
;
A
#
# COMPACT_ATOMS: atom_id res chain seq x y z
N MET A 1 -16.06 36.82 -61.51
CA MET A 1 -16.73 36.09 -60.40
C MET A 1 -15.65 35.37 -59.61
N GLY A 2 -15.27 35.89 -58.45
CA GLY A 2 -14.26 35.28 -57.58
C GLY A 2 -14.94 34.63 -56.37
N ILE A 3 -14.80 33.32 -56.23
CA ILE A 3 -15.33 32.57 -55.10
C ILE A 3 -14.35 32.74 -53.93
N ALA A 4 -14.74 33.53 -52.94
CA ALA A 4 -14.04 33.65 -51.67
C ALA A 4 -14.33 32.39 -50.83
N VAL A 5 -13.34 31.51 -50.72
CA VAL A 5 -13.35 30.38 -49.79
C VAL A 5 -13.10 30.92 -48.38
N CYS A 6 -14.16 31.04 -47.58
CA CYS A 6 -14.05 31.28 -46.15
C CYS A 6 -13.42 30.06 -45.48
N LEU A 7 -12.13 30.13 -45.18
CA LEU A 7 -11.44 29.26 -44.24
C LEU A 7 -12.09 29.43 -42.87
N ALA A 8 -13.00 28.53 -42.51
CA ALA A 8 -13.49 28.41 -41.15
C ALA A 8 -12.31 28.05 -40.24
N ALA A 9 -11.86 29.02 -39.44
CA ALA A 9 -10.94 28.78 -38.34
C ALA A 9 -11.67 27.91 -37.30
N PHE A 10 -11.44 26.60 -37.36
CA PHE A 10 -11.83 25.70 -36.27
C PHE A 10 -11.09 26.20 -35.01
N PRO A 11 -11.81 26.57 -33.94
CA PRO A 11 -11.15 26.91 -32.69
C PRO A 11 -10.33 25.69 -32.28
N ALA A 12 -9.05 25.89 -31.97
CA ALA A 12 -8.21 24.87 -31.36
C ALA A 12 -8.86 24.48 -30.04
N PHE A 13 -9.73 23.47 -30.07
CA PHE A 13 -10.40 22.96 -28.89
C PHE A 13 -9.30 22.44 -27.95
N ALA A 14 -9.07 23.18 -26.87
CA ALA A 14 -8.29 22.69 -25.75
C ALA A 14 -8.85 21.33 -25.35
N PHE A 15 -8.00 20.31 -25.36
CA PHE A 15 -8.39 18.95 -25.03
C PHE A 15 -9.01 18.95 -23.63
N SER A 16 -10.30 18.64 -23.56
CA SER A 16 -11.01 18.45 -22.31
C SER A 16 -10.95 16.96 -21.97
N PRO A 17 -10.23 16.54 -20.92
CA PRO A 17 -10.17 15.14 -20.55
C PRO A 17 -11.58 14.62 -20.26
N ASP A 18 -11.92 13.47 -20.82
CA ASP A 18 -13.22 12.83 -20.59
C ASP A 18 -13.26 12.24 -19.18
N PHE A 19 -13.74 13.05 -18.24
CA PHE A 19 -13.86 12.67 -16.84
C PHE A 19 -14.86 11.53 -16.64
N LYS A 20 -15.85 11.35 -17.52
CA LYS A 20 -16.79 10.22 -17.43
C LYS A 20 -16.12 8.90 -17.79
N ALA A 21 -15.16 8.93 -18.73
CA ALA A 21 -14.36 7.74 -19.03
C ALA A 21 -13.41 7.36 -17.87
N ILE A 22 -12.96 8.34 -17.08
CA ILE A 22 -12.14 8.11 -15.87
C ILE A 22 -13.02 7.62 -14.71
N GLU A 23 -14.21 8.19 -14.54
CA GLU A 23 -15.19 7.86 -13.50
C GLU A 23 -16.15 6.76 -13.98
N ASP A 24 -15.61 5.58 -14.26
CA ASP A 24 -16.38 4.42 -14.72
C ASP A 24 -17.20 3.80 -13.58
N ASP A 25 -18.48 4.14 -13.51
CA ASP A 25 -19.39 3.70 -12.45
C ASP A 25 -19.86 2.24 -12.57
N LEU A 26 -19.43 1.49 -13.60
CA LEU A 26 -19.91 0.13 -13.83
C LEU A 26 -19.57 -0.84 -12.69
N VAL A 27 -18.34 -0.79 -12.16
CA VAL A 27 -17.91 -1.70 -11.07
C VAL A 27 -18.54 -1.31 -9.73
N PRO A 28 -18.53 -0.03 -9.30
CA PRO A 28 -19.24 0.39 -8.11
C PRO A 28 -20.76 0.09 -8.15
N ASN A 29 -21.41 0.26 -9.30
CA ASN A 29 -22.84 -0.01 -9.43
C ASN A 29 -23.16 -1.51 -9.49
N ARG A 30 -22.25 -2.33 -10.02
CA ARG A 30 -22.40 -3.80 -10.01
C ARG A 30 -22.29 -4.39 -8.61
N TYR A 31 -21.48 -3.79 -7.74
CA TYR A 31 -21.24 -4.24 -6.37
C TYR A 31 -21.60 -3.16 -5.35
N PRO A 32 -22.90 -2.89 -5.12
CA PRO A 32 -23.31 -1.98 -4.05
C PRO A 32 -22.99 -2.57 -2.68
N ASP A 33 -22.98 -1.71 -1.66
CA ASP A 33 -22.64 -2.09 -0.30
C ASP A 33 -23.47 -3.30 0.17
N GLY A 34 -22.80 -4.35 0.66
CA GLY A 34 -23.46 -5.55 1.17
C GLY A 34 -24.00 -6.54 0.11
N SER A 35 -23.71 -6.31 -1.17
CA SER A 35 -24.06 -7.24 -2.25
C SER A 35 -23.19 -8.51 -2.29
N ILE A 36 -21.99 -8.47 -1.69
CA ILE A 36 -21.04 -9.57 -1.67
C ILE A 36 -21.45 -10.57 -0.57
N ARG A 37 -22.17 -11.62 -0.96
CA ARG A 37 -22.70 -12.65 -0.04
C ARG A 37 -22.06 -14.02 -0.18
N SER A 38 -21.26 -14.23 -1.23
CA SER A 38 -20.61 -15.52 -1.49
C SER A 38 -19.14 -15.32 -1.84
N ARG A 39 -18.36 -16.38 -1.60
CA ARG A 39 -16.92 -16.36 -1.86
C ARG A 39 -16.60 -16.18 -3.35
N SER A 40 -17.37 -16.82 -4.24
CA SER A 40 -17.19 -16.67 -5.68
C SER A 40 -17.43 -15.23 -6.13
N VAL A 41 -18.47 -14.57 -5.60
CA VAL A 41 -18.76 -13.15 -5.88
C VAL A 41 -17.67 -12.25 -5.32
N ALA A 42 -17.13 -12.55 -4.13
CA ALA A 42 -16.03 -11.78 -3.56
C ALA A 42 -14.74 -11.89 -4.39
N GLU A 43 -14.39 -13.10 -4.85
CA GLU A 43 -13.23 -13.32 -5.71
C GLU A 43 -13.40 -12.65 -7.08
N GLN A 44 -14.62 -12.70 -7.65
CA GLN A 44 -14.96 -12.01 -8.90
C GLN A 44 -14.90 -10.48 -8.74
N ALA A 45 -15.41 -9.92 -7.64
CA ALA A 45 -15.33 -8.49 -7.37
C ALA A 45 -13.88 -8.00 -7.26
N VAL A 46 -12.99 -8.78 -6.64
CA VAL A 46 -11.55 -8.44 -6.60
C VAL A 46 -10.92 -8.47 -7.99
N ALA A 47 -11.30 -9.45 -8.83
CA ALA A 47 -10.82 -9.53 -10.21
C ALA A 47 -11.31 -8.35 -11.07
N ASP A 48 -12.60 -8.03 -10.99
CA ASP A 48 -13.24 -6.90 -11.68
C ASP A 48 -12.61 -5.56 -11.26
N VAL A 49 -12.38 -5.35 -9.96
CA VAL A 49 -11.69 -4.15 -9.46
C VAL A 49 -10.27 -4.06 -10.00
N LYS A 50 -9.54 -5.18 -10.08
CA LYS A 50 -8.18 -5.19 -10.64
C LYS A 50 -8.17 -4.78 -12.12
N GLN A 51 -9.09 -5.31 -12.92
CA GLN A 51 -9.25 -4.94 -14.32
C GLN A 51 -9.63 -3.46 -14.48
N ALA A 52 -10.61 -2.99 -13.69
CA ALA A 52 -11.02 -1.59 -13.70
C ALA A 52 -9.87 -0.65 -13.30
N ARG A 53 -9.01 -1.05 -12.37
CA ARG A 53 -7.84 -0.26 -11.95
C ARG A 53 -6.79 -0.16 -13.04
N THR A 54 -6.55 -1.23 -13.81
CA THR A 54 -5.66 -1.21 -14.97
C THR A 54 -6.20 -0.23 -16.02
N LYS A 55 -7.48 -0.36 -16.40
CA LYS A 55 -8.14 0.54 -17.36
C LYS A 55 -8.13 1.99 -16.89
N LEU A 56 -8.39 2.25 -15.61
CA LEU A 56 -8.32 3.58 -15.00
C LEU A 56 -6.92 4.21 -15.16
N ASN A 57 -5.86 3.44 -14.92
CA ASN A 57 -4.49 3.93 -15.09
C ASN A 57 -4.19 4.24 -16.55
N GLU A 58 -4.57 3.37 -17.49
CA GLU A 58 -4.37 3.61 -18.93
C GLU A 58 -5.06 4.90 -19.40
N ILE A 59 -6.32 5.10 -19.02
CA ILE A 59 -7.10 6.30 -19.38
C ILE A 59 -6.51 7.54 -18.71
N SER A 60 -6.14 7.46 -17.43
CA SER A 60 -5.51 8.56 -16.70
C SER A 60 -4.16 8.95 -17.31
N ASP A 61 -3.33 7.98 -17.71
CA ASP A 61 -2.00 8.23 -18.27
C ASP A 61 -2.11 8.79 -19.70
N TYR A 62 -3.07 8.30 -20.49
CA TYR A 62 -3.42 8.91 -21.77
C TYR A 62 -3.87 10.36 -21.60
N SER A 63 -4.80 10.62 -20.68
CA SER A 63 -5.36 11.95 -20.42
C SER A 63 -4.29 12.92 -19.91
N THR A 64 -3.41 12.47 -19.03
CA THR A 64 -2.29 13.25 -18.50
C THR A 64 -1.30 13.63 -19.62
N ARG A 65 -0.97 12.69 -20.51
CA ARG A 65 -0.11 12.99 -21.67
C ARG A 65 -0.73 14.04 -22.59
N ARG A 66 -2.04 13.98 -22.77
CA ARG A 66 -2.77 14.93 -23.61
C ARG A 66 -2.90 16.32 -22.96
N CYS A 67 -2.92 16.40 -21.63
CA CYS A 67 -2.90 17.67 -20.89
C CYS A 67 -1.68 18.56 -21.21
N TYR A 68 -0.54 17.99 -21.65
CA TYR A 68 0.63 18.79 -22.06
C TYR A 68 0.38 19.64 -23.31
N SER A 69 -0.64 19.32 -24.11
CA SER A 69 -1.05 20.13 -25.27
C SER A 69 -1.99 21.28 -24.91
N ASN A 70 -2.46 21.37 -23.65
CA ASN A 70 -3.35 22.42 -23.22
C ASN A 70 -2.60 23.66 -22.76
N PHE A 71 -3.26 24.82 -22.86
CA PHE A 71 -2.73 26.07 -22.33
C PHE A 71 -2.54 26.02 -20.80
N PHE A 72 -3.51 25.42 -20.09
CA PHE A 72 -3.47 25.26 -18.63
C PHE A 72 -3.08 23.84 -18.21
N VAL A 73 -1.84 23.45 -18.53
CA VAL A 73 -1.31 22.09 -18.26
C VAL A 73 -1.50 21.68 -16.79
N ASN A 74 -1.13 22.54 -15.84
CA ASN A 74 -1.20 22.21 -14.41
C ASN A 74 -2.64 21.96 -13.93
N SER A 75 -3.59 22.80 -14.35
CA SER A 75 -5.00 22.61 -14.00
C SER A 75 -5.55 21.30 -14.58
N CYS A 76 -5.25 21.03 -15.86
CA CYS A 76 -5.69 19.81 -16.52
C CYS A 76 -5.16 18.54 -15.82
N ILE A 77 -3.87 18.52 -15.48
CA ILE A 77 -3.25 17.40 -14.76
C ILE A 77 -3.89 17.23 -13.38
N ASP A 78 -4.14 18.32 -12.66
CA ASP A 78 -4.75 18.26 -11.34
C ASP A 78 -6.20 17.77 -11.39
N ASP A 79 -6.96 18.12 -12.43
CA ASP A 79 -8.34 17.64 -12.58
C ASP A 79 -8.38 16.15 -12.94
N VAL A 80 -7.50 15.68 -13.83
CA VAL A 80 -7.32 14.24 -14.11
C VAL A 80 -6.92 13.48 -12.84
N ARG A 81 -5.98 14.03 -12.06
CA ARG A 81 -5.56 13.44 -10.78
C ARG A 81 -6.72 13.36 -9.79
N LYS A 82 -7.54 14.40 -9.66
CA LYS A 82 -8.71 14.41 -8.77
C LYS A 82 -9.75 13.37 -9.21
N ALA A 83 -10.04 13.27 -10.51
CA ALA A 83 -10.95 12.26 -11.05
C ALA A 83 -10.43 10.83 -10.76
N LYS A 84 -9.14 10.58 -11.00
CA LYS A 84 -8.50 9.31 -10.63
C LYS A 84 -8.64 8.99 -9.14
N MET A 85 -8.38 9.96 -8.26
CA MET A 85 -8.51 9.76 -6.81
C MET A 85 -9.94 9.43 -6.39
N ARG A 86 -10.95 10.10 -6.97
CA ARG A 86 -12.36 9.79 -6.70
C ARG A 86 -12.70 8.36 -7.13
N GLN A 87 -12.30 7.96 -8.33
CA GLN A 87 -12.58 6.62 -8.83
C GLN A 87 -11.83 5.54 -8.04
N GLU A 88 -10.57 5.77 -7.70
CA GLU A 88 -9.81 4.86 -6.84
C GLU A 88 -10.47 4.68 -5.47
N ALA A 89 -11.02 5.74 -4.87
CA ALA A 89 -11.74 5.64 -3.60
C ALA A 89 -12.98 4.74 -3.71
N ARG A 90 -13.75 4.87 -4.81
CA ARG A 90 -14.92 4.01 -5.10
C ARG A 90 -14.51 2.54 -5.25
N LEU A 91 -13.48 2.28 -6.07
CA LEU A 91 -12.96 0.92 -6.28
C LEU A 91 -12.39 0.30 -5.00
N ARG A 92 -11.69 1.09 -4.16
CA ARG A 92 -11.14 0.61 -2.88
C ARG A 92 -12.24 0.17 -1.92
N LYS A 93 -13.41 0.82 -1.93
CA LYS A 93 -14.54 0.45 -1.07
C LYS A 93 -15.06 -0.95 -1.43
N VAL A 94 -15.24 -1.23 -2.72
CA VAL A 94 -15.63 -2.56 -3.23
C VAL A 94 -14.55 -3.59 -2.88
N GLU A 95 -13.27 -3.25 -3.11
CA GLU A 95 -12.14 -4.11 -2.80
C GLU A 95 -12.07 -4.48 -1.31
N SER A 96 -12.28 -3.51 -0.40
CA SER A 96 -12.24 -3.76 1.04
C SER A 96 -13.37 -4.65 1.51
N GLN A 97 -14.58 -4.48 0.96
CA GLN A 97 -15.72 -5.34 1.29
C GLN A 97 -15.48 -6.78 0.81
N ALA A 98 -15.01 -6.93 -0.44
CA ALA A 98 -14.71 -8.23 -1.01
C ALA A 98 -13.60 -8.97 -0.23
N LYS A 99 -12.51 -8.27 0.09
CA LYS A 99 -11.42 -8.83 0.88
C LYS A 99 -11.85 -9.15 2.31
N GLY A 100 -12.63 -8.27 2.94
CA GLY A 100 -13.20 -8.50 4.27
C GLY A 100 -13.95 -9.82 4.33
N PHE A 101 -14.86 -10.06 3.38
CA PHE A 101 -15.60 -11.32 3.28
C PHE A 101 -14.68 -12.54 3.09
N ILE A 102 -13.68 -12.45 2.22
CA ILE A 102 -12.71 -13.55 2.00
C ILE A 102 -11.93 -13.85 3.27
N HIS A 103 -11.52 -12.83 4.03
CA HIS A 103 -10.80 -13.00 5.28
C HIS A 103 -11.68 -13.62 6.36
N GLU A 104 -12.92 -13.17 6.51
CA GLU A 104 -13.89 -13.75 7.44
C GLU A 104 -14.21 -15.21 7.10
N ASP A 105 -14.42 -15.53 5.83
CA ASP A 105 -14.67 -16.91 5.40
C ASP A 105 -13.47 -17.83 5.67
N LYS A 106 -12.25 -17.35 5.38
CA LYS A 106 -11.01 -18.07 5.72
C LYS A 106 -10.89 -18.31 7.21
N HIS A 107 -11.13 -17.28 8.02
CA HIS A 107 -11.08 -17.39 9.48
C HIS A 107 -12.10 -18.40 10.00
N ARG A 108 -13.34 -18.38 9.47
CA ARG A 108 -14.37 -19.37 9.80
C ARG A 108 -13.94 -20.80 9.44
N ILE A 109 -13.31 -21.00 8.28
CA ILE A 109 -12.80 -22.31 7.86
C ILE A 109 -11.65 -22.76 8.77
N GLU A 110 -10.73 -21.86 9.13
CA GLU A 110 -9.61 -22.16 10.02
C GLU A 110 -10.06 -22.53 11.42
N LEU A 111 -11.03 -21.81 11.99
CA LEU A 111 -11.65 -22.15 13.27
C LEU A 111 -12.30 -23.53 13.25
N ARG A 112 -13.04 -23.87 12.18
CA ARG A 112 -13.63 -25.21 12.02
C ARG A 112 -12.56 -26.29 11.97
N LYS A 113 -11.49 -26.08 11.20
CA LYS A 113 -10.35 -27.01 11.12
C LYS A 113 -9.63 -27.15 12.46
N GLN A 114 -9.49 -26.07 13.23
CA GLN A 114 -8.89 -26.10 14.55
C GLN A 114 -9.76 -26.90 15.52
N ALA A 115 -11.07 -26.63 15.56
CA ALA A 115 -12.01 -27.38 16.39
C ALA A 115 -12.02 -28.89 16.03
N GLU A 116 -11.89 -29.24 14.76
CA GLU A 116 -11.75 -30.64 14.32
C GLU A 116 -10.43 -31.26 14.83
N ARG A 117 -9.31 -30.54 14.72
CA ARG A 117 -8.02 -30.99 15.26
C ARG A 117 -8.09 -31.20 16.77
N ASP A 118 -8.70 -30.26 17.49
CA ASP A 118 -8.84 -30.32 18.95
C ASP A 118 -9.74 -31.50 19.37
N ARG A 119 -10.85 -31.73 18.65
CA ARG A 119 -11.69 -32.94 18.86
C ARG A 119 -10.91 -34.22 18.60
N ARG A 120 -10.10 -34.28 17.54
CA ARG A 120 -9.28 -35.46 17.22
C ARG A 120 -8.16 -35.69 18.24
N ALA A 121 -7.56 -34.61 18.76
CA ALA A 121 -6.56 -34.68 19.82
C ALA A 121 -7.19 -35.16 21.15
N ALA A 122 -8.35 -34.61 21.51
CA ALA A 122 -9.11 -35.06 22.69
C ALA A 122 -9.50 -36.53 22.60
N ALA A 123 -9.97 -36.99 21.43
CA ALA A 123 -10.31 -38.40 21.19
C ALA A 123 -9.09 -39.33 21.34
N ARG A 124 -7.91 -38.90 20.89
CA ARG A 124 -6.64 -39.66 21.07
C ARG A 124 -6.23 -39.72 22.53
N HIS A 125 -6.29 -38.60 23.25
CA HIS A 125 -6.00 -38.57 24.69
C HIS A 125 -6.96 -39.44 25.50
N SER A 126 -8.24 -39.53 25.12
CA SER A 126 -9.19 -40.43 25.79
C SER A 126 -8.94 -41.92 25.50
N GLN A 127 -8.29 -42.27 24.38
CA GLN A 127 -7.93 -43.66 24.06
C GLN A 127 -6.62 -44.09 24.71
N GLU A 128 -5.69 -43.18 24.98
CA GLU A 128 -4.43 -43.46 25.67
C GLU A 128 -4.57 -43.63 27.20
N ALA A 129 -5.76 -43.36 27.76
CA ALA A 129 -6.11 -43.71 29.14
C ALA A 129 -6.43 -45.21 29.27
N HIS A 130 -5.47 -46.08 28.94
CA HIS A 130 -5.51 -47.47 29.39
C HIS A 130 -5.17 -47.51 30.89
N PRO A 131 -5.94 -48.25 31.72
CA PRO A 131 -5.58 -48.43 33.12
C PRO A 131 -4.20 -49.10 33.22
N PRO A 132 -3.43 -48.86 34.31
CA PRO A 132 -2.18 -49.58 34.54
C PRO A 132 -2.49 -51.06 34.45
N ARG A 133 -1.84 -51.74 33.51
CA ARG A 133 -1.96 -53.17 33.28
C ARG A 133 -1.70 -53.87 34.61
N ALA A 134 -2.75 -54.40 35.24
CA ALA A 134 -2.62 -55.18 36.46
C ALA A 134 -1.63 -56.33 36.22
N GLU A 135 -0.64 -56.45 37.10
CA GLU A 135 0.36 -57.50 37.07
C GLU A 135 -0.33 -58.85 37.23
N ALA A 136 -0.44 -59.60 36.13
CA ALA A 136 -0.92 -60.98 36.18
C ALA A 136 0.16 -61.88 36.81
N PRO A 137 -0.21 -62.83 37.69
CA PRO A 137 0.77 -63.71 38.34
C PRO A 137 1.43 -64.63 37.31
N VAL A 138 2.75 -64.66 37.35
CA VAL A 138 3.61 -65.43 36.45
C VAL A 138 3.45 -66.93 36.72
N LEU A 139 2.78 -67.66 35.82
CA LEU A 139 2.90 -69.11 35.74
C LEU A 139 4.19 -69.50 34.99
N LYS A 140 4.94 -70.44 35.58
CA LYS A 140 6.23 -70.92 35.09
C LYS A 140 6.12 -71.83 33.85
N SER A 141 7.11 -71.63 32.98
CA SER A 141 7.84 -72.57 32.11
C SER A 141 7.13 -73.26 30.93
N ALA A 142 7.53 -72.85 29.72
CA ALA A 142 7.66 -73.65 28.50
C ALA A 142 8.94 -73.18 27.76
N PRO A 143 9.61 -74.01 26.93
CA PRO A 143 11.04 -73.86 26.62
C PRO A 143 11.37 -72.55 25.89
N GLN A 144 12.14 -71.69 26.56
CA GLN A 144 12.55 -70.35 26.12
C GLN A 144 13.96 -70.39 25.51
N SER A 145 14.08 -70.61 24.20
CA SER A 145 15.35 -70.35 23.51
C SER A 145 15.19 -69.65 22.16
N LEU A 146 14.07 -69.91 21.45
CA LEU A 146 13.74 -69.22 20.20
C LEU A 146 12.95 -67.91 20.42
N ASN A 147 12.25 -67.76 21.55
CA ASN A 147 11.51 -66.53 21.88
C ASN A 147 12.41 -65.41 22.44
N ASP A 148 13.53 -65.76 23.09
CA ASP A 148 14.45 -64.77 23.66
C ASP A 148 15.28 -64.07 22.58
N GLN A 149 15.66 -64.77 21.50
CA GLN A 149 16.33 -64.14 20.36
C GLN A 149 15.40 -63.13 19.65
N LYS A 150 14.15 -63.50 19.36
CA LYS A 150 13.16 -62.57 18.78
C LYS A 150 12.82 -61.41 19.72
N ALA A 151 12.82 -61.63 21.04
CA ALA A 151 12.62 -60.55 22.01
C ALA A 151 13.80 -59.56 22.01
N ARG A 152 15.04 -60.07 21.97
CA ARG A 152 16.27 -59.26 21.88
C ARG A 152 16.36 -58.46 20.58
N GLU A 153 16.00 -59.07 19.44
CA GLU A 153 15.92 -58.38 18.15
C GLU A 153 14.88 -57.26 18.16
N ARG A 154 13.70 -57.50 18.76
CA ARG A 154 12.66 -56.47 18.89
C ARG A 154 13.10 -55.30 19.78
N THR A 155 13.82 -55.57 20.87
CA THR A 155 14.37 -54.51 21.72
C THR A 155 15.48 -53.74 21.01
N ALA A 156 16.37 -54.42 20.29
CA ALA A 156 17.42 -53.76 19.51
C ALA A 156 16.83 -52.90 18.39
N GLN A 157 15.80 -53.38 17.70
CA GLN A 157 15.10 -52.61 16.66
C GLN A 157 14.34 -51.41 17.25
N ARG A 158 13.77 -51.54 18.45
CA ARG A 158 13.13 -50.43 19.16
C ARG A 158 14.15 -49.38 19.58
N GLN A 159 15.31 -49.81 20.09
CA GLN A 159 16.41 -48.91 20.46
C GLN A 159 16.93 -48.15 19.24
N ALA A 160 17.19 -48.85 18.13
CA ALA A 160 17.64 -48.21 16.89
C ALA A 160 16.64 -47.17 16.36
N ARG A 161 15.32 -47.46 16.41
CA ARG A 161 14.29 -46.49 16.02
C ARG A 161 14.22 -45.30 16.97
N HIS A 162 14.43 -45.52 18.26
CA HIS A 162 14.46 -44.44 19.25
C HIS A 162 15.67 -43.54 19.01
N ASP A 163 16.85 -44.11 18.80
CA ASP A 163 18.08 -43.36 18.56
C ASP A 163 18.01 -42.60 17.23
N GLU A 164 17.42 -43.20 16.20
CA GLU A 164 17.13 -42.51 14.93
C GLU A 164 16.11 -41.37 15.11
N ALA A 165 15.07 -41.56 15.91
CA ALA A 165 14.08 -40.53 16.20
C ALA A 165 14.69 -39.35 16.98
N VAL A 166 15.56 -39.64 17.95
CA VAL A 166 16.30 -38.62 18.71
C VAL A 166 17.26 -37.86 17.78
N ALA A 167 18.02 -38.57 16.94
CA ALA A 167 18.91 -37.94 15.96
C ALA A 167 18.16 -37.05 14.95
N ARG A 168 16.98 -37.48 14.49
CA ARG A 168 16.11 -36.67 13.63
C ARG A 168 15.56 -35.43 14.37
N ALA A 169 15.13 -35.60 15.62
CA ALA A 169 14.60 -34.50 16.44
C ALA A 169 15.67 -33.43 16.73
N THR A 170 16.91 -33.83 17.05
CA THR A 170 18.02 -32.89 17.27
C THR A 170 18.43 -32.18 15.99
N ALA A 171 18.47 -32.89 14.85
CA ALA A 171 18.73 -32.28 13.55
C ALA A 171 17.63 -31.27 13.16
N GLU A 172 16.36 -31.58 13.42
CA GLU A 172 15.25 -30.66 13.21
C GLU A 172 15.31 -29.43 14.11
N GLN A 173 15.64 -29.60 15.40
CA GLN A 173 15.81 -28.49 16.33
C GLN A 173 16.93 -27.56 15.86
N ALA A 174 18.10 -28.11 15.51
CA ALA A 174 19.21 -27.32 14.97
C ALA A 174 18.83 -26.58 13.68
N ALA A 175 18.03 -27.21 12.79
CA ALA A 175 17.53 -26.56 11.58
C ALA A 175 16.53 -25.43 11.88
N ARG A 176 15.66 -25.61 12.89
CA ARG A 176 14.71 -24.58 13.34
C ARG A 176 15.45 -23.39 13.97
N GLU A 177 16.47 -23.64 14.78
CA GLU A 177 17.30 -22.60 15.38
C GLU A 177 18.06 -21.80 14.33
N LYS A 178 18.67 -22.45 13.33
CA LYS A 178 19.30 -21.76 12.19
C LYS A 178 18.31 -20.86 11.45
N LYS A 179 17.11 -21.36 11.15
CA LYS A 179 16.05 -20.57 10.50
C LYS A 179 15.57 -19.41 11.39
N ALA A 180 15.49 -19.60 12.70
CA ALA A 180 15.12 -18.55 13.64
C ALA A 180 16.19 -17.46 13.72
N ALA A 181 17.47 -17.84 13.77
CA ALA A 181 18.59 -16.91 13.75
C ALA A 181 18.64 -16.10 12.45
N GLU A 182 18.47 -16.76 11.28
CA GLU A 182 18.41 -16.07 9.99
C GLU A 182 17.24 -15.07 9.91
N LYS A 183 16.07 -15.44 10.42
CA LYS A 183 14.91 -14.53 10.50
C LYS A 183 15.19 -13.33 11.40
N ARG A 184 15.82 -13.53 12.57
CA ARG A 184 16.21 -12.45 13.49
C ARG A 184 17.21 -11.50 12.82
N ALA A 185 18.26 -12.04 12.20
CA ALA A 185 19.25 -11.24 11.46
C ALA A 185 18.61 -10.42 10.32
N ARG A 186 17.69 -11.00 9.55
CA ARG A 186 16.94 -10.28 8.51
C ARG A 186 16.03 -9.20 9.09
N ALA A 187 15.38 -9.46 10.22
CA ALA A 187 14.54 -8.48 10.89
C ALA A 187 15.36 -7.29 11.40
N GLU A 188 16.51 -7.55 12.03
CA GLU A 188 17.45 -6.52 12.48
C GLU A 188 18.00 -5.70 11.32
N GLN A 189 18.37 -6.33 10.21
CA GLN A 189 18.83 -5.62 9.01
C GLN A 189 17.72 -4.70 8.45
N ARG A 190 16.47 -5.17 8.42
CA ARG A 190 15.32 -4.36 8.01
C ARG A 190 15.08 -3.20 8.96
N ALA A 191 15.16 -3.42 10.27
CA ALA A 191 15.03 -2.38 11.28
C ALA A 191 16.12 -1.30 11.14
N ARG A 192 17.38 -1.70 10.95
CA ARG A 192 18.50 -0.78 10.69
C ARG A 192 18.28 0.05 9.42
N ARG A 193 17.85 -0.59 8.32
CA ARG A 193 17.53 0.13 7.07
C ARG A 193 16.36 1.10 7.24
N ALA A 194 15.33 0.71 7.98
CA ALA A 194 14.18 1.58 8.29
C ALA A 194 14.62 2.80 9.11
N GLN A 195 15.44 2.61 10.16
CA GLN A 195 15.99 3.70 10.95
C GLN A 195 16.87 4.64 10.12
N GLN A 196 17.76 4.11 9.27
CA GLN A 196 18.59 4.92 8.38
C GLN A 196 17.74 5.73 7.39
N ASN A 197 16.69 5.13 6.82
CA ASN A 197 15.79 5.82 5.91
C ASN A 197 14.98 6.91 6.62
N ALA A 198 14.49 6.63 7.83
CA ALA A 198 13.80 7.63 8.65
C ALA A 198 14.73 8.80 9.01
N ALA A 199 15.98 8.51 9.41
CA ALA A 199 16.98 9.55 9.68
C ALA A 199 17.28 10.40 8.43
N LYS A 200 17.43 9.78 7.26
CA LYS A 200 17.62 10.50 5.98
C LYS A 200 16.41 11.36 5.62
N GLN A 201 15.19 10.88 5.84
CA GLN A 201 13.98 11.67 5.60
C GLN A 201 13.88 12.87 6.56
N ASN A 202 14.16 12.65 7.85
CA ASN A 202 14.17 13.73 8.83
C ASN A 202 15.24 14.79 8.51
N ALA A 203 16.44 14.38 8.09
CA ALA A 203 17.48 15.30 7.65
C ALA A 203 17.07 16.11 6.41
N ARG A 204 16.44 15.46 5.42
CA ARG A 204 15.90 16.15 4.23
C ARG A 204 14.80 17.14 4.58
N HIS A 205 13.90 16.76 5.49
CA HIS A 205 12.83 17.63 5.96
C HIS A 205 13.39 18.84 6.73
N ALA A 206 14.33 18.62 7.65
CA ALA A 206 15.00 19.70 8.39
C ALA A 206 15.71 20.68 7.43
N LYS A 207 16.41 20.16 6.42
CA LYS A 207 17.02 21.00 5.38
C LYS A 207 15.98 21.80 4.59
N ALA A 208 14.91 21.16 4.14
CA ALA A 208 13.84 21.84 3.40
C ALA A 208 13.17 22.95 4.23
N VAL A 209 12.97 22.74 5.54
CA VAL A 209 12.45 23.77 6.45
C VAL A 209 13.44 24.93 6.59
N ALA A 210 14.74 24.64 6.73
CA ALA A 210 15.78 25.68 6.80
C ALA A 210 15.85 26.49 5.50
N ASP A 211 15.83 25.84 4.34
CA ASP A 211 15.81 26.49 3.03
C ASP A 211 14.56 27.37 2.87
N GLN A 212 13.38 26.88 3.30
CA GLN A 212 12.14 27.65 3.26
C GLN A 212 12.18 28.88 4.18
N GLN A 213 12.79 28.77 5.36
CA GLN A 213 12.98 29.91 6.27
C GLN A 213 13.95 30.94 5.69
N HIS A 214 15.04 30.49 5.07
CA HIS A 214 15.98 31.36 4.38
C HIS A 214 15.29 32.11 3.22
N ASP A 215 14.55 31.41 2.36
CA ASP A 215 13.81 32.02 1.26
C ASP A 215 12.75 33.02 1.73
N ARG A 216 12.08 32.74 2.85
CA ARG A 216 11.16 33.70 3.48
C ARG A 216 11.87 34.98 3.90
N LYS A 217 13.03 34.88 4.56
CA LYS A 217 13.84 36.04 4.96
C LYS A 217 14.29 36.85 3.74
N VAL A 218 14.83 36.17 2.72
CA VAL A 218 15.25 36.83 1.47
C VAL A 218 14.09 37.54 0.77
N ARG A 219 12.91 36.92 0.72
CA ARG A 219 11.70 37.56 0.16
C ARG A 219 11.29 38.78 0.97
N GLU A 220 11.32 38.70 2.30
CA GLU A 220 10.98 39.81 3.19
C GLU A 220 11.93 40.99 3.01
N GLU A 221 13.24 40.74 2.93
CA GLU A 221 14.25 41.77 2.64
C GLU A 221 14.04 42.40 1.28
N ARG A 222 13.78 41.59 0.24
CA ARG A 222 13.49 42.09 -1.11
C ARG A 222 12.21 42.94 -1.16
N MET A 223 11.19 42.60 -0.36
CA MET A 223 9.98 43.40 -0.22
C MET A 223 10.25 44.73 0.49
N LYS A 224 11.06 44.74 1.57
CA LYS A 224 11.50 45.96 2.26
C LYS A 224 12.34 46.87 1.35
N GLU A 225 13.21 46.30 0.52
CA GLU A 225 13.99 47.07 -0.45
C GLU A 225 13.09 47.69 -1.53
N ARG A 226 12.13 46.91 -2.07
CA ARG A 226 11.15 47.41 -3.05
C ARG A 226 10.30 48.55 -2.48
N SER A 227 9.83 48.43 -1.23
CA SER A 227 9.04 49.48 -0.60
C SER A 227 9.86 50.76 -0.37
N ARG A 228 11.13 50.64 0.05
CA ARG A 228 12.05 51.78 0.17
C ARG A 228 12.26 52.49 -1.18
N LYS A 229 12.53 51.74 -2.25
CA LYS A 229 12.70 52.29 -3.61
C LYS A 229 11.42 52.99 -4.11
N GLN A 230 10.25 52.41 -3.85
CA GLN A 230 8.97 53.03 -4.20
C GLN A 230 8.74 54.35 -3.44
N ALA A 231 9.02 54.37 -2.13
CA ALA A 231 8.89 55.58 -1.32
C ALA A 231 9.85 56.69 -1.77
N GLU A 232 11.10 56.34 -2.11
CA GLU A 232 12.08 57.30 -2.63
C GLU A 232 11.67 57.86 -4.01
N ASN A 233 11.20 57.00 -4.91
CA ASN A 233 10.70 57.41 -6.22
C ASN A 233 9.46 58.32 -6.10
N ALA A 234 8.55 58.02 -5.16
CA ALA A 234 7.39 58.87 -4.89
C ALA A 234 7.82 60.27 -4.40
N LYS A 235 8.80 60.36 -3.50
CA LYS A 235 9.37 61.64 -3.03
C LYS A 235 10.04 62.42 -4.16
N LYS A 236 10.82 61.76 -5.03
CA LYS A 236 11.44 62.41 -6.21
C LYS A 236 10.39 62.96 -7.17
N LYS A 237 9.30 62.19 -7.40
CA LYS A 237 8.20 62.60 -8.28
C LYS A 237 7.42 63.79 -7.72
N SER A 238 7.17 63.85 -6.40
CA SER A 238 6.51 65.00 -5.78
C SER A 238 7.38 66.26 -5.81
N GLN A 239 8.70 66.14 -5.63
CA GLN A 239 9.63 67.26 -5.75
C GLN A 239 9.72 67.80 -7.18
N GLN A 240 9.74 66.93 -8.20
CA GLN A 240 9.69 67.38 -9.60
C GLN A 240 8.37 68.06 -9.99
N ALA A 241 7.25 67.64 -9.39
CA ALA A 241 5.95 68.28 -9.60
C ALA A 241 5.89 69.70 -9.01
N ALA A 242 6.59 69.95 -7.88
CA ALA A 242 6.64 71.25 -7.23
C ALA A 242 7.54 72.28 -7.95
N VAL A 243 8.48 71.83 -8.79
CA VAL A 243 9.45 72.71 -9.48
C VAL A 243 8.97 73.14 -10.88
N LYS A 244 7.86 72.60 -11.42
CA LYS A 244 7.29 73.11 -12.68
C LYS A 244 6.58 74.45 -12.42
N PRO A 245 7.10 75.60 -12.92
CA PRO A 245 6.42 76.87 -12.75
C PRO A 245 5.11 76.88 -13.56
N ALA A 246 4.04 77.32 -12.91
CA ALA A 246 2.78 77.62 -13.57
C ALA A 246 3.03 78.73 -14.60
N ILE A 247 2.98 78.37 -15.89
CA ILE A 247 2.95 79.35 -16.97
C ILE A 247 1.58 80.04 -16.88
N PRO A 248 1.51 81.35 -16.59
CA PRO A 248 0.23 82.03 -16.46
C PRO A 248 -0.50 82.03 -17.81
N PRO A 249 -1.83 81.83 -17.83
CA PRO A 249 -2.59 81.86 -19.07
C PRO A 249 -2.49 83.27 -19.68
N LYS A 250 -1.99 83.33 -20.92
CA LYS A 250 -1.98 84.56 -21.71
C LYS A 250 -3.43 85.01 -21.93
N ALA A 251 -3.79 86.14 -21.35
CA ALA A 251 -5.03 86.84 -21.63
C ALA A 251 -4.99 87.32 -23.09
N ASN A 252 -5.86 86.76 -23.94
CA ASN A 252 -6.12 87.30 -25.28
C ASN A 252 -7.12 88.45 -25.16
N LYS A 253 -6.75 89.57 -25.78
CA LYS A 253 -7.53 90.79 -25.95
C LYS A 253 -8.74 90.56 -26.85
#